data_AF-A0A8J2LPY7-F1
#
_entry.id   AF-A0A8J2LPY7-F1
#
_cell.length_a   1.000
_cell.length_b   1.000
_cell.length_c   1.000
_cell.angle_alpha   90.00
_cell.angle_beta   90.00
_cell.angle_gamma   90.00
#
_symmetry.space_group_name_H-M   'P 1'
#
loop_
_entity.id
_entity.type
_entity.pdbx_description
1 polymer ?
#
loop_
_entity_poly.entity_id
_entity_poly.type
_entity_poly.pdbx_seq_one_letter_code
_entity_poly.pdbx_strand_id
1 'polypeptide(L)'
;FGSNGQNSRFQKDPVPAAVKMNSKRVLVGCYKLSQRLATNHCTRQLGTTASRKESKVDPGYSKIVDKYRHFQIPDQTPVHLKGGSFDYFLYMSTLILCGVGIAGCLHFYYTSAFPKKRD
;
A
#
# COMPACT_ATOMS: atom_id res chain seq x y z
N PHE A 1 -45.71 -11.07 -24.57
CA PHE A 1 -45.52 -9.93 -23.66
C PHE A 1 -46.84 -9.61 -22.98
N GLY A 2 -46.88 -9.57 -21.65
CA GLY A 2 -47.91 -8.86 -20.88
C GLY A 2 -49.03 -9.69 -20.26
N SER A 3 -48.76 -10.35 -19.13
CA SER A 3 -49.79 -10.64 -18.12
C SER A 3 -49.63 -9.57 -17.03
N ASN A 4 -50.52 -8.58 -17.00
CA ASN A 4 -50.47 -7.49 -16.03
C ASN A 4 -51.50 -7.76 -14.94
N GLY A 5 -50.99 -7.99 -13.74
CA GLY A 5 -51.73 -8.41 -12.57
C GLY A 5 -52.72 -7.35 -12.08
N GLN A 6 -53.86 -7.87 -11.63
CA GLN A 6 -54.84 -7.15 -10.85
C GLN A 6 -54.21 -6.62 -9.55
N ASN A 7 -54.54 -5.39 -9.16
CA ASN A 7 -54.91 -5.13 -7.76
C ASN A 7 -55.80 -3.89 -7.65
N SER A 8 -57.09 -4.16 -7.72
CA SER A 8 -58.17 -3.32 -7.26
C SER A 8 -58.15 -3.22 -5.73
N ARG A 9 -57.89 -2.03 -5.19
CA ARG A 9 -58.54 -1.59 -3.94
C ARG A 9 -58.47 -0.07 -3.77
N PHE A 10 -59.45 0.57 -4.37
CA PHE A 10 -59.99 1.84 -3.93
C PHE A 10 -60.43 1.70 -2.46
N GLN A 11 -59.94 2.54 -1.55
CA GLN A 11 -60.72 3.05 -0.42
C GLN A 11 -60.01 4.26 0.21
N LYS A 12 -60.60 5.45 0.07
CA LYS A 12 -60.23 6.66 0.82
C LYS A 12 -60.98 6.61 2.15
N ASP A 13 -60.24 6.61 3.26
CA ASP A 13 -60.81 6.79 4.60
C ASP A 13 -60.00 7.83 5.42
N PRO A 14 -60.64 8.53 6.35
CA PRO A 14 -60.40 9.94 6.69
C PRO A 14 -59.28 10.19 7.71
N VAL A 15 -58.76 11.43 7.73
CA VAL A 15 -57.80 11.94 8.73
C VAL A 15 -58.39 11.83 10.15
N PRO A 16 -57.82 11.03 11.07
CA PRO A 16 -58.20 11.05 12.46
C PRO A 16 -57.23 11.90 13.29
N ALA A 17 -57.81 12.84 14.01
CA ALA A 17 -57.16 13.71 14.99
C ALA A 17 -56.65 12.94 16.22
N ALA A 18 -55.62 13.54 16.86
CA ALA A 18 -55.20 13.37 18.25
C ALA A 18 -54.78 11.95 18.71
N VAL A 19 -53.51 11.61 18.48
CA VAL A 19 -52.84 10.52 19.20
C VAL A 19 -52.40 10.99 20.59
N LYS A 20 -53.08 10.45 21.61
CA LYS A 20 -52.76 10.57 23.04
C LYS A 20 -51.33 10.07 23.30
N MET A 21 -50.44 10.98 23.73
CA MET A 21 -49.04 10.66 24.01
C MET A 21 -48.93 9.70 25.21
N ASN A 22 -48.34 8.53 24.96
CA ASN A 22 -48.03 7.51 25.98
C ASN A 22 -46.64 7.79 26.59
N SER A 23 -46.65 8.07 27.90
CA SER A 23 -45.54 8.51 28.77
C SER A 23 -44.29 7.60 28.77
N LYS A 24 -44.35 6.40 28.21
CA LYS A 24 -43.21 5.46 28.18
C LYS A 24 -42.15 5.75 27.09
N ARG A 25 -42.37 6.74 26.21
CA ARG A 25 -41.39 7.14 25.18
C ARG A 25 -40.33 8.14 25.66
N VAL A 26 -40.51 8.75 26.84
CA VAL A 26 -39.59 9.81 27.32
C VAL A 26 -38.26 9.24 27.83
N LEU A 27 -38.23 7.99 28.32
CA LEU A 27 -37.01 7.40 28.91
C LEU A 27 -36.02 6.80 27.90
N VAL A 28 -36.33 6.82 26.60
CA VAL A 28 -35.50 6.24 25.54
C VAL A 28 -34.60 7.27 24.84
N GLY A 29 -34.83 8.57 25.08
CA GLY A 29 -34.08 9.66 24.42
C GLY A 29 -32.68 9.91 24.98
N CYS A 30 -32.41 9.57 26.24
CA CYS A 30 -31.20 10.05 26.93
C CYS A 30 -29.96 9.18 26.72
N TYR A 31 -30.10 7.89 26.41
CA TYR A 31 -28.94 7.00 26.18
C TYR A 31 -28.44 6.99 24.73
N LYS A 32 -29.17 7.61 23.80
CA LYS A 32 -28.77 7.74 22.37
C LYS A 32 -28.07 9.05 22.04
N LEU A 33 -27.95 9.98 23.00
CA LEU A 33 -27.25 11.26 22.81
C LEU A 33 -25.79 11.20 23.31
N SER A 34 -25.48 10.33 24.26
CA SER A 34 -24.12 10.15 24.80
C SER A 34 -23.20 9.32 23.89
N GLN A 35 -23.72 8.63 22.86
CA GLN A 35 -22.89 7.91 21.89
C GLN A 35 -22.37 8.77 20.73
N ARG A 36 -22.80 10.03 20.59
CA ARG A 36 -22.39 10.89 19.45
C ARG A 36 -21.27 11.89 19.74
N LEU A 37 -20.83 12.04 20.99
CA LEU A 37 -19.74 12.96 21.33
C LEU A 37 -18.37 12.28 21.56
N ALA A 38 -18.32 10.96 21.72
CA ALA A 38 -17.06 10.23 21.93
C ALA A 38 -16.39 9.75 20.62
N THR A 39 -17.02 9.95 19.46
CA THR A 39 -16.50 9.45 18.16
C THR A 39 -15.67 10.47 17.38
N ASN A 40 -15.39 11.65 17.94
CA ASN A 40 -14.66 12.72 17.24
C ASN A 40 -13.14 12.71 17.45
N HIS A 41 -12.58 11.71 18.15
CA HIS A 41 -11.13 11.52 18.20
C HIS A 41 -10.70 10.40 17.25
N CYS A 42 -10.17 10.83 16.09
CA CYS A 42 -9.29 10.07 15.22
C CYS A 42 -9.88 8.79 14.60
N THR A 43 -10.90 8.96 13.76
CA THR A 43 -11.06 8.10 12.58
C THR A 43 -10.70 8.91 11.35
N ARG A 44 -9.39 9.13 11.16
CA ARG A 44 -8.86 9.37 9.81
C ARG A 44 -9.15 8.10 9.02
N GLN A 45 -10.34 8.00 8.41
CA GLN A 45 -10.62 7.03 7.35
C GLN A 45 -9.81 7.42 6.11
N LEU A 46 -8.49 7.34 6.22
CA LEU A 46 -7.57 7.31 5.08
C LEU A 46 -7.54 5.87 4.61
N GLY A 47 -8.56 5.50 3.84
CA GLY A 47 -8.74 4.14 3.37
C GLY A 47 -9.77 4.09 2.26
N THR A 48 -9.55 4.86 1.19
CA THR A 48 -10.23 4.61 -0.08
C THR A 48 -9.69 3.32 -0.69
N THR A 49 -9.92 2.17 -0.06
CA THR A 49 -9.79 0.88 -0.73
C THR A 49 -11.05 0.69 -1.56
N ALA A 50 -11.17 1.47 -2.63
CA ALA A 50 -12.11 1.14 -3.68
C ALA A 50 -11.70 -0.23 -4.22
N SER A 51 -12.57 -1.24 -4.06
CA SER A 51 -12.42 -2.54 -4.73
C SER A 51 -12.39 -2.27 -6.23
N ARG A 52 -11.18 -2.09 -6.78
CA ARG A 52 -10.98 -1.88 -8.21
C ARG A 52 -11.40 -3.19 -8.87
N LYS A 53 -12.55 -3.19 -9.55
CA LYS A 53 -12.89 -4.28 -10.47
C LYS A 53 -11.69 -4.49 -11.39
N GLU A 54 -11.32 -5.75 -11.60
CA GLU A 54 -10.17 -6.19 -12.39
C GLU A 54 -10.36 -5.80 -13.86
N SER A 55 -10.17 -4.52 -14.15
CA SER A 55 -10.19 -3.99 -15.51
C SER A 55 -8.80 -4.24 -16.08
N LYS A 56 -8.68 -5.28 -16.92
CA LYS A 56 -7.60 -5.54 -17.89
C LYS A 56 -6.35 -4.67 -17.65
N VAL A 57 -5.47 -5.15 -16.77
CA VAL A 57 -4.18 -4.52 -16.48
C VAL A 57 -3.40 -4.47 -17.79
N ASP A 58 -2.98 -3.27 -18.21
CA ASP A 58 -2.18 -3.08 -19.43
C ASP A 58 -0.96 -4.02 -19.40
N PRO A 59 -0.61 -4.71 -20.50
CA PRO A 59 0.43 -5.74 -20.49
C PRO A 59 1.76 -5.28 -19.88
N GLY A 60 2.10 -3.98 -19.97
CA GLY A 60 3.29 -3.43 -19.31
C GLY A 60 3.23 -3.39 -17.77
N TYR A 61 2.04 -3.22 -17.20
CA TYR A 61 1.86 -3.03 -15.76
C TYR A 61 1.97 -4.35 -14.97
N SER A 62 1.70 -5.49 -15.62
CA SER A 62 1.88 -6.82 -15.02
C SER A 62 3.34 -7.05 -14.55
N LYS A 63 4.32 -6.66 -15.37
CA LYS A 63 5.74 -6.80 -15.07
C LYS A 63 6.18 -5.95 -13.88
N ILE A 64 5.55 -4.80 -13.70
CA ILE A 64 5.86 -3.88 -12.61
C ILE A 64 5.40 -4.47 -11.28
N VAL A 65 4.20 -5.08 -11.24
CA VAL A 65 3.68 -5.76 -10.05
C VAL A 65 4.58 -6.92 -9.63
N ASP A 66 5.07 -7.71 -10.59
CA ASP A 66 5.98 -8.82 -10.32
C ASP A 66 7.33 -8.33 -9.74
N LYS A 67 7.85 -7.21 -10.25
CA LYS A 67 9.06 -6.57 -9.69
C LYS A 67 8.82 -6.05 -8.28
N TYR A 68 7.70 -5.37 -8.02
CA TYR A 68 7.37 -4.93 -6.66
C TYR A 68 7.28 -6.09 -5.69
N ARG A 69 6.65 -7.20 -6.08
CA ARG A 69 6.61 -8.41 -5.24
C ARG A 69 8.00 -8.93 -4.90
N HIS A 70 8.91 -8.97 -5.87
CA HIS A 70 10.28 -9.46 -5.66
C HIS A 70 11.11 -8.55 -4.74
N PHE A 71 10.99 -7.23 -4.87
CA PHE A 71 11.80 -6.29 -4.06
C PHE A 71 11.19 -5.99 -2.69
N GLN A 72 9.87 -6.17 -2.51
CA GLN A 72 9.17 -5.89 -1.26
C GLN A 72 9.04 -7.11 -0.33
N ILE A 73 9.61 -8.27 -0.69
CA ILE A 73 9.71 -9.41 0.25
C ILE A 73 10.47 -8.91 1.49
N PRO A 74 9.96 -9.11 2.71
CA PRO A 74 10.63 -8.71 3.94
C PRO A 74 11.82 -9.63 4.24
N ASP A 75 12.86 -9.53 3.41
CA ASP A 75 14.15 -10.15 3.67
C ASP A 75 15.09 -9.12 4.26
N GLN A 76 16.01 -9.55 5.13
CA GLN A 76 17.05 -8.70 5.70
C GLN A 76 18.20 -8.40 4.71
N THR A 77 18.01 -8.70 3.41
CA THR A 77 19.02 -8.47 2.38
C THR A 77 19.01 -7.00 1.97
N PRO A 78 20.19 -6.36 1.91
CA PRO A 78 20.27 -4.95 1.54
C PRO A 78 19.88 -4.76 0.08
N VAL A 79 19.35 -3.57 -0.24
CA VAL A 79 18.74 -3.26 -1.55
C VAL A 79 19.68 -3.52 -2.75
N HIS A 80 21.00 -3.40 -2.59
CA HIS A 80 22.00 -3.62 -3.64
C HIS A 80 22.35 -5.09 -3.90
N LEU A 81 21.82 -6.03 -3.12
CA LEU A 81 21.94 -7.48 -3.30
C LEU A 81 20.58 -8.14 -3.56
N LYS A 82 19.51 -7.34 -3.60
CA LYS A 82 18.12 -7.80 -3.67
C LYS A 82 17.74 -8.32 -5.07
N GLY A 83 18.50 -8.00 -6.11
CA GLY A 83 18.34 -8.54 -7.47
C GLY A 83 18.92 -9.95 -7.66
N GLY A 84 19.56 -10.52 -6.63
CA GLY A 84 19.95 -11.93 -6.58
C GLY A 84 21.45 -12.17 -6.79
N SER A 85 21.80 -13.36 -7.30
CA SER A 85 23.19 -13.80 -7.44
C SER A 85 24.01 -13.00 -8.44
N PHE A 86 23.37 -12.41 -9.45
CA PHE A 86 24.04 -11.54 -10.42
C PHE A 86 24.59 -10.26 -9.77
N ASP A 87 23.82 -9.65 -8.87
CA ASP A 87 24.24 -8.46 -8.11
C ASP A 87 25.47 -8.77 -7.24
N TYR A 88 25.54 -9.98 -6.67
CA TYR A 88 26.71 -10.42 -5.89
C TYR A 88 27.97 -10.57 -6.75
N PHE A 89 27.86 -11.18 -7.94
CA PHE A 89 28.99 -11.30 -8.86
C PHE A 89 29.48 -9.92 -9.34
N LEU A 90 28.54 -9.02 -9.66
CA LEU A 90 28.86 -7.66 -10.07
C LEU A 90 29.55 -6.87 -8.94
N TYR A 91 29.07 -7.04 -7.71
CA TYR A 91 29.69 -6.44 -6.52
C TYR A 91 31.12 -6.95 -6.31
N MET A 92 31.32 -8.27 -6.35
CA MET A 92 32.63 -8.87 -6.13
C MET A 92 33.63 -8.51 -7.23
N SER A 93 33.21 -8.49 -8.49
CA SER A 93 34.09 -8.09 -9.60
C SER A 93 34.53 -6.63 -9.45
N THR A 94 33.62 -5.75 -9.02
CA THR A 94 33.95 -4.34 -8.73
C THR A 94 34.98 -4.22 -7.61
N LEU A 95 34.81 -4.95 -6.51
CA LEU A 95 35.77 -4.93 -5.40
C LEU A 95 37.15 -5.43 -5.82
N ILE A 96 37.21 -6.52 -6.60
CA ILE A 96 38.47 -7.06 -7.11
C ILE A 96 39.16 -6.03 -8.00
N LEU A 97 38.43 -5.43 -8.93
CA LEU A 97 38.98 -4.43 -9.85
C LEU A 97 39.53 -3.21 -9.09
N CYS A 98 38.80 -2.70 -8.09
CA CYS A 98 39.27 -1.62 -7.24
C CYS A 98 40.53 -2.02 -6.45
N GLY A 99 40.57 -3.24 -5.89
CA GLY A 99 41.73 -3.75 -5.18
C GLY A 99 42.99 -3.82 -6.06
N VAL A 100 42.84 -4.33 -7.29
CA VAL A 100 43.93 -4.38 -8.28
C VAL A 100 44.39 -2.96 -8.65
N GLY A 101 43.44 -2.04 -8.87
CA GLY A 101 43.76 -0.63 -9.16
C GLY A 101 44.58 0.02 -8.06
N ILE A 102 44.16 -0.13 -6.80
CA ILE A 102 44.87 0.42 -5.63
C ILE A 102 46.28 -0.18 -5.51
N ALA A 103 46.41 -1.51 -5.67
CA ALA A 103 47.72 -2.16 -5.62
C ALA A 103 48.66 -1.65 -6.73
N GLY A 104 48.14 -1.47 -7.95
CA GLY A 104 48.88 -0.88 -9.06
C GLY A 104 49.33 0.55 -8.77
N CYS A 105 48.45 1.38 -8.21
CA CYS A 105 48.78 2.75 -7.79
C CYS A 105 49.89 2.76 -6.73
N LEU A 106 49.82 1.88 -5.73
CA LEU A 106 50.83 1.79 -4.68
C LEU A 106 52.19 1.31 -5.23
N HIS A 107 52.19 0.31 -6.11
CA HIS A 107 53.41 -0.17 -6.76
C HIS A 107 54.06 0.92 -7.63
N PHE A 108 53.24 1.65 -8.39
CA PHE A 108 53.68 2.80 -9.18
C PHE A 108 54.26 3.89 -8.27
N TYR A 109 53.54 4.28 -7.23
CA TYR A 109 53.98 5.30 -6.28
C TYR A 109 55.31 4.93 -5.61
N TYR A 110 55.47 3.69 -5.15
CA TYR A 110 56.70 3.21 -4.53
C TYR A 110 57.89 3.23 -5.49
N THR A 111 57.69 2.74 -6.71
CA THR A 111 58.73 2.71 -7.75
C THR A 111 59.15 4.12 -8.17
N SER A 112 58.21 5.07 -8.21
CA SER A 112 58.49 6.48 -8.51
C SER A 112 59.15 7.21 -7.35
N ALA A 113 58.74 6.94 -6.11
CA ALA A 113 59.30 7.58 -4.92
C ALA A 113 60.74 7.11 -4.62
N PHE A 114 61.03 5.83 -4.87
CA PHE A 114 62.35 5.24 -4.61
C PHE A 114 62.94 4.67 -5.91
N PRO A 115 63.60 5.51 -6.73
CA PRO A 115 64.25 5.06 -7.95
C PRO A 115 65.35 4.05 -7.60
N LYS A 116 65.25 2.84 -8.16
CA LYS A 116 66.26 1.79 -8.00
C LYS A 116 67.56 2.27 -8.66
N LYS A 117 68.66 2.27 -7.90
CA LYS A 117 69.98 2.59 -8.44
C LYS A 117 70.28 1.58 -9.56
N ARG A 118 70.69 2.05 -10.73
CA ARG A 118 71.17 1.20 -11.82
C ARG A 118 72.62 0.84 -11.48
N ASP A 119 72.92 -0.45 -11.42
CA ASP A 119 74.30 -0.96 -11.34
C ASP A 119 75.05 -0.70 -12.65
#